data_AF-A0A0D0B4U7-F1
#
_entry.id   AF-A0A0D0B4U7-F1
#
_cell.length_a   1.000
_cell.length_b   1.000
_cell.length_c   1.000
_cell.angle_alpha   90.00
_cell.angle_beta   90.00
_cell.angle_gamma   90.00
#
_symmetry.space_group_name_H-M   'P 1'
#
loop_
_entity.id
_entity.type
_entity.pdbx_description
1 polymer ?
#
loop_
_entity_poly.entity_id
_entity_poly.type
_entity_poly.pdbx_seq_one_letter_code
_entity_poly.pdbx_strand_id
1 'polypeptide(L)'
;TIWLVAQSNVAVRNIAEKLDKVGFRDFKLLVSKDFHYDWHEDLYQSLEHCFIRSDLFGGSVVEISRLLLDARVILCTLSTLSNPNIDTITRIVPVQTVIFDEASQIEVGDYVPLLQRFQNSLEKMVFIGDDKQHRMPVVIGDFISDHVYNKKLKTKHDDTSKTACRFLDVKMGWEESVGHSWINQKEISAVIGLARLYETQGKKFKILTPYDAQRTKIEEQLKSAKLRWEDKCFNVDSFQGKIWLMFGAGNEEDHIIISLVRSQGVGFLKNVRRTNVMLTRCKKSMIICTSRDFVTRGQAAGTLVGKLAATMGPQAWQD
;
A
#
# COMPACT_ATOMS: atom_id res chain seq x y z
N THR A 1 2.90 -11.92 29.38
CA THR A 1 3.30 -11.47 28.03
C THR A 1 2.06 -11.35 27.16
N ILE A 2 1.97 -10.30 26.36
CA ILE A 2 0.83 -10.11 25.42
C ILE A 2 1.24 -10.46 23.99
N TRP A 3 0.27 -10.88 23.19
CA TRP A 3 0.47 -11.18 21.77
C TRP A 3 -0.11 -10.04 20.93
N LEU A 4 0.73 -9.33 20.18
CA LEU A 4 0.32 -8.36 19.16
C LEU A 4 0.33 -9.04 17.80
N VAL A 5 -0.84 -9.11 17.17
CA VAL A 5 -1.07 -9.87 15.95
C VAL A 5 -1.60 -8.95 14.87
N ALA A 6 -1.15 -9.10 13.63
CA ALA A 6 -1.74 -8.43 12.49
C ALA A 6 -1.88 -9.37 11.29
N GLN A 7 -2.62 -8.95 10.26
CA GLN A 7 -2.83 -9.78 9.07
C GLN A 7 -1.54 -9.96 8.25
N SER A 8 -0.72 -8.91 8.17
CA SER A 8 0.44 -8.85 7.27
C SER A 8 1.73 -8.62 8.04
N ASN A 9 2.84 -9.13 7.52
CA ASN A 9 4.16 -8.91 8.11
C ASN A 9 4.55 -7.42 8.18
N VAL A 10 4.01 -6.58 7.27
CA VAL A 10 4.25 -5.13 7.29
C VAL A 10 3.47 -4.42 8.39
N ALA A 11 2.24 -4.82 8.68
CA ALA A 11 1.53 -4.29 9.82
C ALA A 11 2.30 -4.62 11.11
N VAL A 12 2.75 -5.87 11.27
CA VAL A 12 3.60 -6.27 12.39
C VAL A 12 4.91 -5.47 12.44
N ARG A 13 5.53 -5.20 11.28
CA ARG A 13 6.70 -4.32 11.18
C ARG A 13 6.44 -2.93 11.70
N ASN A 14 5.36 -2.30 11.24
CA ASN A 14 5.04 -0.94 11.63
C ASN A 14 4.82 -0.83 13.14
N ILE A 15 4.28 -1.87 13.78
CA ILE A 15 4.17 -1.94 15.24
C ILE A 15 5.56 -2.02 15.87
N ALA A 16 6.43 -2.92 15.41
CA ALA A 16 7.80 -3.05 15.92
C ALA A 16 8.61 -1.75 15.80
N GLU A 17 8.51 -1.04 14.66
CA GLU A 17 9.15 0.27 14.46
C GLU A 17 8.62 1.33 15.42
N LYS A 18 7.31 1.35 15.71
CA LYS A 18 6.72 2.28 16.66
C LYS A 18 7.18 1.99 18.10
N LEU A 19 7.31 0.71 18.46
CA LEU A 19 7.84 0.30 19.77
C LEU A 19 9.31 0.72 19.95
N ASP A 20 10.14 0.50 18.93
CA ASP A 20 11.55 0.94 18.98
C ASP A 20 11.68 2.46 19.08
N LYS A 21 10.87 3.21 18.34
CA LYS A 21 10.84 4.69 18.40
C LYS A 21 10.52 5.24 19.78
N VAL A 22 9.77 4.51 20.60
CA VAL A 22 9.48 4.89 22.00
C VAL A 22 10.44 4.26 23.00
N GLY A 23 11.51 3.61 22.53
CA GLY A 23 12.53 2.96 23.36
C GLY A 23 12.09 1.63 23.98
N PHE A 24 10.98 1.05 23.54
CA PHE A 24 10.50 -0.23 24.05
C PHE A 24 11.06 -1.38 23.20
N ARG A 25 12.00 -2.14 23.76
CA ARG A 25 12.68 -3.27 23.09
C ARG A 25 12.47 -4.64 23.75
N ASP A 26 11.64 -4.71 24.78
CA ASP A 26 11.29 -5.97 25.47
C ASP A 26 10.22 -6.75 24.68
N PHE A 27 10.42 -6.88 23.36
CA PHE A 27 9.53 -7.60 22.46
C PHE A 27 10.30 -8.60 21.61
N LYS A 28 9.59 -9.63 21.15
CA LYS A 28 10.10 -10.56 20.13
C LYS A 28 9.18 -10.59 18.92
N LEU A 29 9.77 -10.52 17.75
CA LEU A 29 9.10 -10.51 16.47
C LEU A 29 9.29 -11.86 15.78
N LEU A 30 8.20 -12.61 15.67
CA LEU A 30 8.15 -13.91 15.01
C LEU A 30 7.89 -13.72 13.51
N VAL A 31 8.86 -14.08 12.67
CA VAL A 31 8.82 -13.86 11.22
C VAL A 31 9.06 -15.15 10.44
N SER A 32 8.48 -15.25 9.24
CA SER A 32 8.85 -16.33 8.33
C SER A 32 10.30 -16.16 7.85
N LYS A 33 10.96 -17.27 7.54
CA LYS A 33 12.32 -17.27 6.98
C LYS A 33 12.44 -16.36 5.75
N ASP A 34 11.47 -16.42 4.83
CA ASP A 34 11.50 -15.63 3.59
C ASP A 34 11.34 -14.13 3.85
N PHE A 35 10.41 -13.76 4.74
CA PHE A 35 10.17 -12.36 5.08
C PHE A 35 11.34 -11.73 5.88
N HIS A 36 12.10 -12.54 6.61
CA HIS A 36 13.33 -12.07 7.26
C HIS A 36 14.35 -11.59 6.21
N TYR A 37 14.50 -12.25 5.06
CA TYR A 37 15.41 -11.79 4.00
C TYR A 37 14.99 -10.44 3.41
N ASP A 38 13.68 -10.21 3.23
CA ASP A 38 13.14 -8.93 2.76
C ASP A 38 13.39 -7.75 3.73
N TRP A 39 13.72 -8.04 4.99
CA TRP A 39 14.02 -7.04 6.00
C TRP A 39 15.51 -6.61 6.00
N HIS A 40 16.40 -7.43 5.46
CA HIS A 40 17.86 -7.26 5.51
C HIS A 40 18.44 -6.33 4.43
N GLU A 41 17.70 -5.28 4.05
CA GLU A 41 18.28 -4.13 3.32
C GLU A 41 18.83 -3.12 4.35
N ASP A 42 20.09 -3.31 4.79
CA ASP A 42 21.04 -2.38 5.45
C ASP A 42 20.60 -1.45 6.61
N LEU A 43 19.31 -1.33 6.97
CA LEU A 43 18.81 -0.26 7.83
C LEU A 43 18.63 -0.61 9.32
N TYR A 44 18.73 -1.88 9.74
CA TYR A 44 18.21 -2.31 11.07
C TYR A 44 19.04 -3.34 11.84
N GLN A 45 20.38 -3.23 11.84
CA GLN A 45 21.24 -4.01 12.75
C GLN A 45 20.82 -3.87 14.23
N SER A 46 20.21 -2.75 14.61
CA SER A 46 19.81 -2.48 16.00
C SER A 46 18.71 -3.39 16.54
N LEU A 47 17.85 -3.96 15.68
CA LEU A 47 16.70 -4.77 16.10
C LEU A 47 16.90 -6.27 15.91
N GLU A 48 18.05 -6.71 15.38
CA GLU A 48 18.30 -8.13 15.06
C GLU A 48 18.04 -9.08 16.23
N HIS A 49 18.42 -8.67 17.44
CA HIS A 49 18.20 -9.40 18.69
C HIS A 49 16.72 -9.59 19.08
N CYS A 50 15.80 -8.85 18.46
CA CYS A 50 14.36 -8.98 18.68
C CYS A 50 13.70 -10.00 17.73
N PHE A 51 14.38 -10.49 16.69
CA PHE A 51 13.77 -11.40 15.71
C PHE A 51 13.90 -12.87 16.11
N ILE A 52 12.85 -13.64 15.85
CA ILE A 52 12.87 -15.10 15.89
C ILE A 52 12.27 -15.61 14.59
N ARG A 53 13.07 -16.35 13.82
CA ARG A 53 12.65 -16.89 12.53
C ARG A 53 11.89 -18.20 12.67
N SER A 54 10.98 -18.44 11.73
CA SER A 54 10.12 -19.63 11.73
C SER A 54 10.85 -20.96 11.64
N ASP A 55 12.06 -21.00 11.06
CA ASP A 55 12.90 -22.19 11.03
C ASP A 55 13.49 -22.55 12.40
N LEU A 56 13.49 -21.62 13.36
CA LEU A 56 13.93 -21.84 14.73
C LEU A 56 12.80 -22.25 15.67
N PHE A 57 11.52 -22.16 15.26
CA PHE A 57 10.39 -22.41 16.17
C PHE A 57 10.33 -23.85 16.69
N GLY A 58 10.83 -24.82 15.89
CA GLY A 58 10.89 -26.24 16.27
C GLY A 58 12.03 -26.59 17.23
N GLY A 59 12.76 -25.61 17.75
CA GLY A 59 13.81 -25.83 18.74
C GLY A 59 13.28 -26.43 20.05
N SER A 60 14.20 -26.95 20.86
CA SER A 60 13.91 -27.42 22.21
C SER A 60 13.39 -26.29 23.11
N VAL A 61 12.71 -26.65 24.20
CA VAL A 61 12.22 -25.67 25.20
C VAL A 61 13.34 -24.75 25.69
N VAL A 62 14.55 -25.28 25.90
CA VAL A 62 15.72 -24.51 26.37
C VAL A 62 16.18 -23.51 25.31
N GLU A 63 16.26 -23.91 24.04
CA GLU A 63 16.67 -23.03 22.95
C GLU A 63 15.65 -21.90 22.74
N ILE A 64 14.37 -22.24 22.70
CA ILE A 64 13.30 -21.24 22.54
C ILE A 64 13.26 -20.28 23.75
N SER A 65 13.46 -20.78 24.97
CA SER A 65 13.48 -19.94 26.18
C SER A 65 14.63 -18.92 26.11
N ARG A 66 15.80 -19.32 25.60
CA ARG A 66 16.94 -18.41 25.37
C ARG A 66 16.67 -17.38 24.28
N LEU A 67 15.89 -17.72 23.26
CA LEU A 67 15.51 -16.77 22.20
C LEU A 67 14.48 -15.75 22.69
N LEU A 68 13.52 -16.20 23.52
CA LEU A 68 12.45 -15.38 24.05
C LEU A 68 12.94 -14.42 25.16
N LEU A 69 13.85 -14.86 26.03
CA LEU A 69 14.32 -14.07 27.19
C LEU A 69 13.13 -13.51 27.99
N ASP A 70 13.25 -12.28 28.51
CA ASP A 70 12.22 -11.59 29.29
C ASP A 70 11.20 -10.84 28.42
N ALA A 71 10.91 -11.33 27.21
CA ALA A 71 10.00 -10.66 26.29
C ALA A 71 8.60 -10.47 26.89
N ARG A 72 8.19 -9.20 26.98
CA ARG A 72 6.88 -8.78 27.50
C ARG A 72 5.81 -8.77 26.42
N VAL A 73 6.23 -8.68 25.15
CA VAL A 73 5.36 -8.61 23.97
C VAL A 73 5.87 -9.58 22.90
N ILE A 74 4.98 -10.39 22.33
CA ILE A 74 5.26 -11.20 21.13
C ILE A 74 4.49 -10.59 19.95
N LEU A 75 5.21 -10.26 18.89
CA LEU A 75 4.68 -9.73 17.64
C LEU A 75 4.71 -10.81 16.57
N CYS A 76 3.59 -11.05 15.88
CA CYS A 76 3.55 -12.02 14.80
C CYS A 76 2.35 -11.78 13.87
N THR A 77 2.31 -12.47 12.72
CA THR A 77 1.10 -12.45 11.89
C THR A 77 0.09 -13.47 12.37
N LEU A 78 -1.18 -13.31 11.98
CA LEU A 78 -2.23 -14.30 12.24
C LEU A 78 -1.86 -15.67 11.67
N SER A 79 -1.25 -15.71 10.48
CA SER A 79 -0.76 -16.95 9.86
C SER A 79 0.34 -17.64 10.68
N THR A 80 1.18 -16.87 11.38
CA THR A 80 2.23 -17.39 12.26
C THR A 80 1.65 -18.17 13.43
N LEU A 81 0.54 -17.70 14.02
CA LEU A 81 -0.18 -18.44 15.08
C LEU A 81 -0.81 -19.74 14.60
N SER A 82 -1.08 -19.84 13.30
CA SER A 82 -1.55 -21.08 12.66
C SER A 82 -0.40 -22.03 12.30
N ASN A 83 0.87 -21.64 12.47
CA ASN A 83 2.01 -22.49 12.17
C ASN A 83 2.11 -23.65 13.17
N PRO A 84 2.15 -24.93 12.74
CA PRO A 84 2.28 -26.07 13.65
C PRO A 84 3.49 -25.98 14.59
N ASN A 85 4.62 -25.45 14.10
CA ASN A 85 5.87 -25.38 14.86
C ASN A 85 5.87 -24.34 15.99
N ILE A 86 4.82 -23.54 16.14
CA ILE A 86 4.73 -22.52 17.21
C ILE A 86 4.42 -23.12 18.60
N ASP A 87 4.14 -24.41 18.67
CA ASP A 87 3.75 -25.08 19.92
C ASP A 87 4.79 -24.91 21.03
N THR A 88 6.09 -25.00 20.74
CA THR A 88 7.12 -24.82 21.77
C THR A 88 7.09 -23.40 22.34
N ILE A 89 6.93 -22.39 21.46
CA ILE A 89 6.85 -20.99 21.87
C ILE A 89 5.59 -20.76 22.72
N THR A 90 4.43 -21.28 22.28
CA THR A 90 3.15 -21.07 22.98
C THR A 90 3.03 -21.87 24.28
N ARG A 91 3.83 -22.91 24.48
CA ARG A 91 3.99 -23.57 25.79
C ARG A 91 4.77 -22.71 26.78
N ILE A 92 5.81 -22.01 26.33
CA ILE A 92 6.63 -21.12 27.17
C ILE A 92 5.89 -19.80 27.42
N VAL A 93 5.22 -19.28 26.39
CA VAL A 93 4.44 -18.04 26.42
C VAL A 93 3.00 -18.36 26.00
N PRO A 94 2.12 -18.77 26.93
CA PRO A 94 0.73 -19.06 26.63
C PRO A 94 0.02 -17.89 25.93
N VAL A 95 -0.84 -18.23 24.96
CA VAL A 95 -1.64 -17.25 24.24
C VAL A 95 -2.88 -16.93 25.08
N GLN A 96 -2.73 -16.00 26.03
CA GLN A 96 -3.80 -15.57 26.95
C GLN A 96 -4.50 -14.29 26.50
N THR A 97 -3.71 -13.26 26.18
CA THR A 97 -4.22 -11.97 25.67
C THR A 97 -3.67 -11.72 24.28
N VAL A 98 -4.57 -11.62 23.30
CA VAL A 98 -4.22 -11.31 21.91
C VAL A 98 -4.83 -9.97 21.53
N ILE A 99 -4.01 -9.09 21.01
CA ILE A 99 -4.39 -7.79 20.47
C ILE A 99 -4.19 -7.84 18.96
N PHE A 100 -5.27 -7.71 18.20
CA PHE A 100 -5.24 -7.67 16.74
C PHE A 100 -5.13 -6.21 16.29
N ASP A 101 -4.05 -5.84 15.62
CA ASP A 101 -3.96 -4.57 14.90
C ASP A 101 -4.51 -4.73 13.48
N GLU A 102 -5.04 -3.62 12.93
CA GLU A 102 -5.75 -3.60 11.65
C GLU A 102 -6.84 -4.68 11.54
N ALA A 103 -7.52 -4.97 12.65
CA ALA A 103 -8.51 -6.05 12.75
C ALA A 103 -9.64 -5.94 11.71
N SER A 104 -9.96 -4.72 11.26
CA SER A 104 -10.96 -4.47 10.21
C SER A 104 -10.58 -5.06 8.85
N GLN A 105 -9.32 -5.42 8.61
CA GLN A 105 -8.83 -5.99 7.35
C GLN A 105 -8.86 -7.53 7.34
N ILE A 106 -9.04 -8.17 8.51
CA ILE A 106 -9.03 -9.63 8.66
C ILE A 106 -10.45 -10.16 8.49
N GLU A 107 -10.63 -11.21 7.68
CA GLU A 107 -11.94 -11.85 7.55
C GLU A 107 -12.30 -12.61 8.83
N VAL A 108 -13.57 -12.61 9.22
CA VAL A 108 -14.01 -13.25 10.47
C VAL A 108 -13.62 -14.73 10.53
N GLY A 109 -13.61 -15.42 9.38
CA GLY A 109 -13.21 -16.82 9.27
C GLY A 109 -11.73 -17.07 9.63
N ASP A 110 -10.86 -16.09 9.43
CA ASP A 110 -9.42 -16.23 9.70
C ASP A 110 -9.10 -16.30 11.20
N TYR A 111 -10.01 -15.84 12.06
CA TYR A 111 -9.85 -15.95 13.52
C TYR A 111 -10.18 -17.35 14.06
N VAL A 112 -10.97 -18.13 13.32
CA VAL A 112 -11.49 -19.43 13.78
C VAL A 112 -10.37 -20.42 14.15
N PRO A 113 -9.30 -20.60 13.34
CA PRO A 113 -8.20 -21.51 13.69
C PRO A 113 -7.51 -21.16 15.00
N LEU A 114 -7.29 -19.86 15.26
CA LEU A 114 -6.69 -19.37 16.50
C LEU A 114 -7.59 -19.68 17.70
N LEU A 115 -8.88 -19.38 17.58
CA LEU A 115 -9.88 -19.66 18.62
C LEU A 115 -9.93 -21.15 18.97
N GLN A 116 -9.94 -22.02 17.96
CA GLN A 116 -9.95 -23.47 18.17
C GLN A 116 -8.67 -23.98 18.81
N ARG A 117 -7.51 -23.51 18.33
CA ARG A 117 -6.20 -23.96 18.81
C ARG A 117 -5.92 -23.55 20.25
N PHE A 118 -6.27 -22.31 20.60
CA PHE A 118 -5.96 -21.74 21.92
C PHE A 118 -7.18 -21.63 22.83
N GLN A 119 -8.25 -22.39 22.57
CA GLN A 119 -9.51 -22.36 23.33
C GLN A 119 -9.34 -22.51 24.85
N ASN A 120 -8.30 -23.23 25.29
CA ASN A 120 -8.05 -23.52 26.72
C ASN A 120 -7.15 -22.48 27.40
N SER A 121 -6.43 -21.65 26.63
CA SER A 121 -5.50 -20.65 27.17
C SER A 121 -5.96 -19.22 26.92
N LEU A 122 -6.75 -18.98 25.88
CA LEU A 122 -7.15 -17.66 25.44
C LEU A 122 -8.22 -17.09 26.38
N GLU A 123 -7.87 -15.99 27.03
CA GLU A 123 -8.72 -15.31 28.02
C GLU A 123 -9.29 -14.00 27.49
N LYS A 124 -8.54 -13.30 26.63
CA LYS A 124 -8.91 -11.97 26.13
C LYS A 124 -8.47 -11.73 24.69
N MET A 125 -9.41 -11.25 23.88
CA MET A 125 -9.14 -10.71 22.54
C MET A 125 -9.45 -9.21 22.52
N VAL A 126 -8.51 -8.42 22.00
CA VAL A 126 -8.68 -6.98 21.78
C VAL A 126 -8.55 -6.72 20.30
N PHE A 127 -9.55 -6.08 19.69
CA PHE A 127 -9.53 -5.73 18.28
C PHE A 127 -9.24 -4.23 18.16
N ILE A 128 -8.10 -3.91 17.57
CA ILE A 128 -7.69 -2.56 17.22
C ILE A 128 -7.81 -2.44 15.70
N GLY A 129 -8.57 -1.44 15.28
CA GLY A 129 -8.74 -1.08 13.89
C GLY A 129 -9.49 0.23 13.84
N ASP A 130 -9.09 1.10 12.92
CA ASP A 130 -9.86 2.29 12.60
C ASP A 130 -10.58 2.00 11.29
N ASP A 131 -11.89 2.24 11.25
CA ASP A 131 -12.62 2.30 9.99
C ASP A 131 -12.31 3.60 9.24
N LYS A 132 -11.51 4.51 9.82
CA LYS A 132 -11.13 5.76 9.20
C LYS A 132 -9.83 5.70 8.40
N GLN A 133 -9.87 6.33 7.24
CA GLN A 133 -8.67 6.70 6.49
C GLN A 133 -8.35 8.18 6.75
N HIS A 134 -7.08 8.48 7.05
CA HIS A 134 -6.59 9.84 7.34
C HIS A 134 -5.63 10.37 6.30
N ARG A 135 -5.52 9.68 5.15
CA ARG A 135 -4.49 9.90 4.15
C ARG A 135 -4.99 10.68 2.97
N MET A 136 -6.08 10.23 2.37
CA MET A 136 -6.60 10.78 1.13
C MET A 136 -7.53 11.95 1.43
N PRO A 137 -7.51 13.00 0.59
CA PRO A 137 -8.53 14.05 0.59
C PRO A 137 -9.94 13.48 0.57
N VAL A 138 -10.88 14.16 1.21
CA VAL A 138 -12.27 13.69 1.43
C VAL A 138 -12.91 13.21 0.13
N VAL A 139 -12.74 13.99 -0.94
CA VAL A 139 -13.34 13.69 -2.25
C VAL A 139 -12.84 12.37 -2.87
N ILE A 140 -11.59 11.99 -2.63
CA ILE A 140 -11.01 10.73 -3.13
C ILE A 140 -11.36 9.60 -2.16
N GLY A 141 -11.20 9.84 -0.86
CA GLY A 141 -11.48 8.86 0.19
C GLY A 141 -12.92 8.37 0.18
N ASP A 142 -13.88 9.28 0.07
CA ASP A 142 -15.31 8.94 0.04
C ASP A 142 -15.67 8.18 -1.24
N PHE A 143 -15.10 8.58 -2.38
CA PHE A 143 -15.27 7.85 -3.64
C PHE A 143 -14.77 6.41 -3.54
N ILE A 144 -13.54 6.22 -3.04
CA ILE A 144 -12.92 4.90 -2.88
C ILE A 144 -13.70 4.06 -1.85
N SER A 145 -14.14 4.68 -0.76
CA SER A 145 -14.97 4.01 0.25
C SER A 145 -16.25 3.46 -0.36
N ASP A 146 -16.97 4.26 -1.14
CA ASP A 146 -18.21 3.86 -1.79
C ASP A 146 -17.99 2.74 -2.83
N HIS A 147 -17.00 2.91 -3.70
CA HIS A 147 -16.83 2.04 -4.88
C HIS A 147 -15.99 0.79 -4.66
N VAL A 148 -15.17 0.75 -3.60
CA VAL A 148 -14.25 -0.36 -3.31
C VAL A 148 -14.53 -1.01 -1.96
N TYR A 149 -14.92 -0.23 -0.95
CA TYR A 149 -15.07 -0.69 0.43
C TYR A 149 -16.52 -0.69 0.93
N ASN A 150 -17.52 -0.57 0.04
CA ASN A 150 -18.95 -0.58 0.37
C ASN A 150 -19.33 0.40 1.50
N LYS A 151 -18.79 1.62 1.45
CA LYS A 151 -18.97 2.70 2.45
C LYS A 151 -18.49 2.37 3.86
N LYS A 152 -17.69 1.32 4.04
CA LYS A 152 -17.15 0.93 5.35
C LYS A 152 -15.94 1.77 5.77
N LEU A 153 -15.27 2.45 4.83
CA LEU A 153 -14.11 3.30 5.12
C LEU A 153 -14.55 4.75 5.34
N LYS A 154 -14.38 5.31 6.53
CA LYS A 154 -14.73 6.70 6.84
C LYS A 154 -13.57 7.62 6.53
N THR A 155 -13.79 8.71 5.79
CA THR A 155 -12.71 9.67 5.59
C THR A 155 -12.60 10.63 6.77
N LYS A 156 -11.39 10.81 7.31
CA LYS A 156 -11.05 11.89 8.22
C LYS A 156 -9.82 12.63 7.70
N HIS A 157 -10.04 13.67 6.90
CA HIS A 157 -8.97 14.46 6.30
C HIS A 157 -9.38 15.93 6.25
N ASP A 158 -8.42 16.84 6.46
CA ASP A 158 -8.71 18.29 6.54
C ASP A 158 -9.05 18.88 5.16
N ASP A 159 -8.48 18.32 4.08
CA ASP A 159 -8.78 18.73 2.71
C ASP A 159 -10.10 18.15 2.21
N THR A 160 -11.14 18.99 2.20
CA THR A 160 -12.47 18.72 1.63
C THR A 160 -12.61 19.22 0.19
N SER A 161 -11.55 19.78 -0.41
CA SER A 161 -11.64 20.45 -1.70
C SER A 161 -11.86 19.45 -2.84
N LYS A 162 -12.84 19.75 -3.70
CA LYS A 162 -13.03 19.03 -4.96
C LYS A 162 -11.84 19.19 -5.92
N THR A 163 -10.98 20.19 -5.70
CA THR A 163 -9.78 20.40 -6.52
C THR A 163 -8.64 19.45 -6.18
N ALA A 164 -8.79 18.65 -5.12
CA ALA A 164 -7.80 17.65 -4.73
C ALA A 164 -7.66 16.53 -5.78
N CYS A 165 -8.68 16.29 -6.61
CA CYS A 165 -8.59 15.39 -7.76
C CYS A 165 -8.96 16.14 -9.04
N ARG A 166 -8.04 16.20 -10.00
CA ARG A 166 -8.29 16.80 -11.32
C ARG A 166 -7.94 15.82 -12.44
N PHE A 167 -8.53 16.06 -13.59
CA PHE A 167 -8.19 15.39 -14.83
C PHE A 167 -7.61 16.41 -15.80
N LEU A 168 -6.60 16.00 -16.56
CA LEU A 168 -6.06 16.77 -17.68
C LEU A 168 -6.44 16.04 -18.96
N ASP A 169 -7.24 16.69 -19.81
CA ASP A 169 -7.68 16.13 -21.09
C ASP A 169 -6.56 16.19 -22.12
N VAL A 170 -5.88 15.07 -22.30
CA VAL A 170 -4.78 14.96 -23.27
C VAL A 170 -5.36 14.69 -24.65
N LYS A 171 -5.76 15.76 -25.32
CA LYS A 171 -6.32 15.72 -26.68
C LYS A 171 -5.30 15.17 -27.68
N MET A 172 -5.79 14.34 -28.60
CA MET A 172 -4.97 13.68 -29.64
C MET A 172 -3.82 12.82 -29.08
N GLY A 173 -3.89 12.40 -27.81
CA GLY A 173 -2.98 11.41 -27.23
C GLY A 173 -3.43 10.00 -27.58
N TRP A 174 -2.77 9.39 -28.57
CA TRP A 174 -3.05 8.02 -28.98
C TRP A 174 -2.08 7.05 -28.30
N GLU A 175 -2.59 5.87 -27.93
CA GLU A 175 -1.76 4.78 -27.44
C GLU A 175 -0.93 4.15 -28.57
N GLU A 176 0.35 3.89 -28.30
CA GLU A 176 1.26 3.21 -29.23
C GLU A 176 1.85 1.98 -28.53
N SER A 177 1.85 0.84 -29.22
CA SER A 177 2.41 -0.41 -28.69
C SER A 177 3.93 -0.41 -28.81
N VAL A 178 4.64 -0.72 -27.72
CA VAL A 178 6.10 -0.87 -27.69
C VAL A 178 6.44 -2.20 -27.04
N GLY A 179 6.80 -3.20 -27.86
CA GLY A 179 6.96 -4.58 -27.41
C GLY A 179 5.67 -5.11 -26.80
N HIS A 180 5.72 -5.53 -25.52
CA HIS A 180 4.56 -5.98 -24.75
C HIS A 180 3.95 -4.87 -23.84
N SER A 181 4.34 -3.61 -24.06
CA SER A 181 3.92 -2.45 -23.27
C SER A 181 3.30 -1.37 -24.16
N TRP A 182 2.94 -0.23 -23.56
CA TRP A 182 2.27 0.86 -24.25
C TRP A 182 2.88 2.20 -23.85
N ILE A 183 2.89 3.14 -24.78
CA ILE A 183 3.26 4.54 -24.56
C ILE A 183 2.18 5.49 -25.08
N ASN A 184 2.18 6.72 -24.58
CA ASN A 184 1.39 7.81 -25.12
C ASN A 184 2.21 9.09 -25.03
N GLN A 185 2.72 9.53 -26.18
CA GLN A 185 3.69 10.62 -26.24
C GLN A 185 3.12 11.97 -25.79
N LYS A 186 1.82 12.21 -26.02
CA LYS A 186 1.15 13.44 -25.58
C LYS A 186 0.94 13.45 -24.06
N GLU A 187 0.59 12.31 -23.47
CA GLU A 187 0.52 12.20 -22.01
C GLU A 187 1.91 12.40 -21.37
N ILE A 188 2.98 11.89 -21.98
CA ILE A 188 4.35 12.15 -21.51
C ILE A 188 4.61 13.65 -21.48
N SER A 189 4.38 14.38 -22.58
CA SER A 189 4.59 15.83 -22.63
C SER A 189 3.79 16.58 -21.56
N ALA A 190 2.53 16.18 -21.33
CA ALA A 190 1.69 16.76 -20.29
C ALA A 190 2.25 16.51 -18.88
N VAL A 191 2.67 15.26 -18.60
CA VAL A 191 3.31 14.89 -17.32
C VAL A 191 4.58 15.69 -17.07
N ILE A 192 5.44 15.89 -18.08
CA ILE A 192 6.66 16.69 -17.95
C ILE A 192 6.35 18.16 -17.65
N GLY A 193 5.30 18.72 -18.28
CA GLY A 193 4.82 20.07 -17.98
C GLY A 193 4.36 20.23 -16.53
N LEU A 194 3.58 19.27 -16.04
CA LEU A 194 3.12 19.22 -14.65
C LEU A 194 4.28 19.01 -13.66
N ALA A 195 5.22 18.13 -13.97
CA ALA A 195 6.39 17.89 -13.14
C ALA A 195 7.23 19.17 -12.97
N ARG A 196 7.47 19.89 -14.07
CA ARG A 196 8.15 21.20 -14.03
C ARG A 196 7.39 22.22 -13.18
N LEU A 197 6.07 22.29 -13.33
CA LEU A 197 5.24 23.17 -12.51
C LEU A 197 5.35 22.82 -11.01
N TYR A 198 5.34 21.53 -10.68
CA TYR A 198 5.45 21.11 -9.28
C TYR A 198 6.85 21.36 -8.71
N GLU A 199 7.91 21.14 -9.47
CA GLU A 199 9.28 21.48 -9.04
C GLU A 199 9.45 22.99 -8.81
N THR A 200 8.97 23.82 -9.73
CA THR A 200 9.03 25.29 -9.57
C THR A 200 8.23 25.79 -8.37
N GLN A 201 7.16 25.09 -8.00
CA GLN A 201 6.37 25.36 -6.78
C GLN A 201 6.95 24.70 -5.51
N GLY A 202 8.05 23.96 -5.60
CA GLY A 202 8.63 23.22 -4.47
C GLY A 202 7.74 22.10 -3.93
N LYS A 203 6.80 21.59 -4.75
CA LYS A 203 5.88 20.52 -4.36
C LYS A 203 6.59 19.18 -4.31
N LYS A 204 6.25 18.36 -3.31
CA LYS A 204 6.65 16.96 -3.27
C LYS A 204 5.67 16.15 -4.11
N PHE A 205 6.17 15.44 -5.11
CA PHE A 205 5.34 14.66 -6.01
C PHE A 205 6.00 13.37 -6.49
N LYS A 206 5.15 12.40 -6.84
CA LYS A 206 5.49 11.17 -7.57
C LYS A 206 4.58 11.01 -8.79
N ILE A 207 5.08 10.33 -9.82
CA ILE A 207 4.40 10.02 -11.07
C ILE A 207 4.13 8.53 -11.11
N LEU A 208 2.89 8.15 -11.43
CA LEU A 208 2.47 6.76 -11.57
C LEU A 208 1.99 6.51 -13.00
N THR A 209 2.37 5.36 -13.55
CA THR A 209 1.81 4.89 -14.82
C THR A 209 1.72 3.36 -14.82
N PRO A 210 0.76 2.73 -15.53
CA PRO A 210 0.63 1.27 -15.54
C PRO A 210 1.60 0.52 -16.45
N TYR A 211 2.40 1.23 -17.27
CA TYR A 211 3.17 0.62 -18.36
C TYR A 211 4.65 0.97 -18.24
N ASP A 212 5.52 -0.05 -18.22
CA ASP A 212 6.97 0.15 -18.08
C ASP A 212 7.58 0.98 -19.21
N ALA A 213 7.11 0.80 -20.46
CA ALA A 213 7.61 1.62 -21.57
C ALA A 213 7.30 3.11 -21.35
N GLN A 214 6.10 3.43 -20.86
CA GLN A 214 5.73 4.80 -20.49
C GLN A 214 6.59 5.31 -19.33
N ARG A 215 6.80 4.50 -18.28
CA ARG A 215 7.63 4.87 -17.11
C ARG A 215 9.04 5.25 -17.56
N THR A 216 9.68 4.39 -18.35
CA THR A 216 11.03 4.61 -18.86
C THR A 216 11.10 5.88 -19.72
N LYS A 217 10.12 6.10 -20.60
CA LYS A 217 10.09 7.31 -21.46
C LYS A 217 9.87 8.59 -20.66
N ILE A 218 9.03 8.58 -19.62
CA ILE A 218 8.86 9.72 -18.72
C ILE A 218 10.18 10.02 -18.02
N GLU A 219 10.87 9.01 -17.49
CA GLU A 219 12.16 9.17 -16.80
C GLU A 219 13.24 9.75 -17.73
N GLU A 220 13.35 9.25 -18.97
CA GLU A 220 14.23 9.80 -20.01
C GLU A 220 13.92 11.28 -20.31
N GLN A 221 12.65 11.65 -20.42
CA GLN A 221 12.26 13.03 -20.69
C GLN A 221 12.47 13.95 -19.49
N LEU A 222 12.30 13.48 -18.26
CA LEU A 222 12.66 14.25 -17.06
C LEU A 222 14.16 14.57 -17.06
N LYS A 223 15.02 13.58 -17.33
CA LYS A 223 16.48 13.75 -17.47
C LYS A 223 16.82 14.77 -18.55
N SER A 224 16.24 14.63 -19.75
CA SER A 224 16.47 15.54 -20.87
C SER A 224 16.02 16.98 -20.55
N ALA A 225 14.91 17.12 -19.83
CA ALA A 225 14.39 18.41 -19.38
C ALA A 225 15.15 19.01 -18.17
N LYS A 226 16.20 18.34 -17.66
CA LYS A 226 16.96 18.73 -16.47
C LYS A 226 16.10 18.87 -15.21
N LEU A 227 15.06 18.06 -15.09
CA LEU A 227 14.22 17.94 -13.90
C LEU A 227 14.73 16.80 -13.01
N ARG A 228 14.33 16.77 -11.74
CA ARG A 228 14.63 15.63 -10.86
C ARG A 228 13.89 14.42 -11.39
N TRP A 229 14.61 13.32 -11.55
CA TRP A 229 14.08 12.10 -12.16
C TRP A 229 14.22 10.90 -11.23
N GLU A 230 15.21 10.92 -10.33
CA GLU A 230 15.44 9.90 -9.33
C GLU A 230 14.22 9.79 -8.39
N ASP A 231 13.76 8.55 -8.15
CA ASP A 231 12.59 8.26 -7.30
C ASP A 231 11.31 9.04 -7.68
N LYS A 232 11.14 9.40 -8.97
CA LYS A 232 9.96 10.15 -9.43
C LYS A 232 8.90 9.36 -10.15
N CYS A 233 9.25 8.38 -11.00
CA CYS A 233 8.28 7.72 -11.86
C CYS A 233 8.24 6.21 -11.65
N PHE A 234 7.06 5.67 -11.35
CA PHE A 234 6.88 4.26 -10.98
C PHE A 234 5.84 3.56 -11.84
N ASN A 235 6.09 2.28 -12.11
CA ASN A 235 5.11 1.39 -12.72
C ASN A 235 4.29 0.71 -11.62
N VAL A 236 2.96 0.78 -11.75
CA VAL A 236 1.99 0.15 -10.87
C VAL A 236 1.80 -1.36 -11.16
N ASP A 237 2.34 -1.87 -12.28
CA ASP A 237 2.30 -3.27 -12.73
C ASP A 237 3.61 -4.05 -12.60
N SER A 238 4.73 -3.40 -12.31
CA SER A 238 5.99 -4.14 -12.22
C SER A 238 5.90 -5.22 -11.14
N PHE A 239 6.70 -6.29 -11.21
CA PHE A 239 6.66 -7.36 -10.19
C PHE A 239 7.10 -6.89 -8.79
N GLN A 240 7.91 -5.82 -8.70
CA GLN A 240 8.11 -5.05 -7.45
C GLN A 240 6.77 -4.48 -6.92
N GLY A 241 5.85 -4.22 -7.84
CA GLY A 241 4.43 -3.92 -7.67
C GLY A 241 3.59 -5.03 -7.01
N LYS A 242 3.97 -6.32 -7.04
CA LYS A 242 3.22 -7.40 -6.34
C LYS A 242 3.45 -7.34 -4.83
N ILE A 243 4.66 -6.98 -4.41
CA ILE A 243 5.02 -6.59 -3.04
C ILE A 243 4.32 -5.25 -2.71
N TRP A 244 4.35 -4.26 -3.61
CA TRP A 244 3.65 -2.97 -3.46
C TRP A 244 2.10 -3.08 -3.31
N LEU A 245 1.47 -4.07 -3.96
CA LEU A 245 0.03 -4.38 -3.86
C LEU A 245 -0.34 -5.02 -2.52
N MET A 246 0.58 -5.77 -1.90
CA MET A 246 0.36 -6.38 -0.59
C MET A 246 0.69 -5.44 0.57
N PHE A 247 1.56 -4.45 0.38
CA PHE A 247 2.20 -3.78 1.52
C PHE A 247 1.97 -2.28 1.64
N GLY A 248 1.35 -1.60 0.67
CA GLY A 248 1.03 -0.17 0.78
C GLY A 248 2.24 0.77 0.88
N ALA A 249 3.45 0.28 1.16
CA ALA A 249 4.64 1.06 1.47
C ALA A 249 5.38 1.49 0.20
N GLY A 250 5.78 2.77 0.15
CA GLY A 250 6.91 3.24 -0.65
C GLY A 250 6.68 4.47 -1.54
N ASN A 251 5.50 4.59 -2.15
CA ASN A 251 5.26 5.60 -3.21
C ASN A 251 4.05 6.50 -2.97
N GLU A 252 3.72 6.74 -1.70
CA GLU A 252 2.76 7.77 -1.33
C GLU A 252 3.45 9.12 -1.26
N GLU A 253 2.80 10.15 -1.79
CA GLU A 253 3.34 11.49 -1.79
C GLU A 253 2.23 12.53 -1.67
N ASP A 254 2.59 13.74 -1.25
CA ASP A 254 1.66 14.87 -1.17
C ASP A 254 0.89 15.06 -2.49
N HIS A 255 1.60 15.06 -3.62
CA HIS A 255 1.01 15.22 -4.94
C HIS A 255 1.30 14.02 -5.84
N ILE A 256 0.28 13.50 -6.52
CA ILE A 256 0.43 12.40 -7.49
C ILE A 256 0.03 12.87 -8.88
N ILE A 257 0.85 12.53 -9.88
CA ILE A 257 0.51 12.68 -11.30
C ILE A 257 0.35 11.28 -11.87
N ILE A 258 -0.74 11.01 -12.58
CA ILE A 258 -1.02 9.71 -13.19
C ILE A 258 -1.08 9.86 -14.70
N SER A 259 -0.38 9.00 -15.44
CA SER A 259 -0.56 8.82 -16.88
C SER A 259 -1.22 7.47 -17.15
N LEU A 260 -2.46 7.48 -17.68
CA LEU A 260 -3.23 6.25 -17.95
C LEU A 260 -2.79 5.54 -19.22
N VAL A 261 -2.16 6.26 -20.15
CA VAL A 261 -1.60 5.82 -21.44
C VAL A 261 -2.66 5.42 -22.46
N ARG A 262 -3.58 4.54 -22.06
CA ARG A 262 -4.59 3.97 -22.93
C ARG A 262 -5.62 5.01 -23.37
N SER A 263 -6.01 4.94 -24.63
CA SER A 263 -7.05 5.76 -25.25
C SER A 263 -8.10 4.93 -26.00
N GLN A 264 -7.87 3.63 -26.20
CA GLN A 264 -8.83 2.73 -26.87
C GLN A 264 -9.15 1.51 -26.02
N GLY A 265 -8.15 0.72 -25.63
CA GLY A 265 -8.39 -0.50 -24.86
C GLY A 265 -8.24 -0.30 -23.35
N VAL A 266 -9.15 -0.92 -22.56
CA VAL A 266 -9.19 -0.74 -21.10
C VAL A 266 -7.89 -1.17 -20.38
N GLY A 267 -7.22 -2.22 -20.87
CA GLY A 267 -5.91 -2.64 -20.36
C GLY A 267 -5.87 -2.84 -18.83
N PHE A 268 -4.91 -2.18 -18.18
CA PHE A 268 -4.69 -2.21 -16.72
C PHE A 268 -5.95 -1.87 -15.91
N LEU A 269 -6.80 -0.96 -16.41
CA LEU A 269 -7.98 -0.46 -15.71
C LEU A 269 -9.09 -1.52 -15.52
N LYS A 270 -8.94 -2.69 -16.15
CA LYS A 270 -9.82 -3.85 -15.89
C LYS A 270 -9.67 -4.36 -14.46
N ASN A 271 -8.51 -4.21 -13.85
CA ASN A 271 -8.25 -4.69 -12.49
C ASN A 271 -8.57 -3.61 -11.45
N VAL A 272 -9.72 -3.73 -10.80
CA VAL A 272 -10.19 -2.79 -9.77
C VAL A 272 -9.23 -2.70 -8.60
N ARG A 273 -8.65 -3.82 -8.13
CA ARG A 273 -7.71 -3.81 -7.01
C ARG A 273 -6.47 -2.99 -7.34
N ARG A 274 -5.89 -3.21 -8.51
CA ARG A 274 -4.67 -2.50 -8.94
C ARG A 274 -4.94 -1.02 -9.23
N THR A 275 -6.11 -0.71 -9.78
CA THR A 275 -6.55 0.67 -9.98
C THR A 275 -6.80 1.38 -8.65
N ASN A 276 -7.41 0.72 -7.65
CA ASN A 276 -7.58 1.26 -6.30
C ASN A 276 -6.21 1.66 -5.72
N VAL A 277 -5.24 0.75 -5.78
CA VAL A 277 -3.90 1.05 -5.26
C VAL A 277 -3.23 2.22 -5.98
N MET A 278 -3.47 2.42 -7.27
CA MET A 278 -3.00 3.61 -8.00
C MET A 278 -3.65 4.90 -7.50
N LEU A 279 -4.97 4.89 -7.27
CA LEU A 279 -5.76 6.07 -6.89
C LEU A 279 -5.57 6.46 -5.41
N THR A 280 -5.12 5.54 -4.56
CA THR A 280 -4.96 5.77 -3.11
C THR A 280 -3.55 6.24 -2.70
N ARG A 281 -2.73 6.73 -3.65
CA ARG A 281 -1.33 7.13 -3.38
C ARG A 281 -1.13 8.60 -2.99
N CYS A 282 -2.13 9.45 -3.18
CA CYS A 282 -2.00 10.87 -2.86
C CYS A 282 -2.37 11.20 -1.41
N LYS A 283 -1.70 12.20 -0.84
CA LYS A 283 -2.05 12.77 0.48
C LYS A 283 -2.74 14.12 0.38
N LYS A 284 -2.46 14.90 -0.66
CA LYS A 284 -3.03 16.24 -0.86
C LYS A 284 -3.72 16.40 -2.20
N SER A 285 -3.07 16.04 -3.31
CA SER A 285 -3.74 16.13 -4.62
C SER A 285 -3.30 15.09 -5.64
N MET A 286 -4.15 14.87 -6.63
CA MET A 286 -3.96 13.95 -7.74
C MET A 286 -4.38 14.61 -9.05
N ILE A 287 -3.53 14.53 -10.08
CA ILE A 287 -3.87 14.91 -11.46
C ILE A 287 -3.76 13.67 -12.35
N ILE A 288 -4.83 13.33 -13.05
CA ILE A 288 -4.88 12.19 -13.97
C ILE A 288 -4.85 12.71 -15.41
N CYS A 289 -3.77 12.43 -16.13
CA CYS A 289 -3.60 12.68 -17.55
C CYS A 289 -4.24 11.53 -18.34
N THR A 290 -5.25 11.83 -19.15
CA THR A 290 -5.91 10.86 -20.03
C THR A 290 -6.77 11.55 -21.08
N SER A 291 -7.31 10.80 -22.04
CA SER A 291 -8.37 11.28 -22.93
C SER A 291 -9.70 11.35 -22.18
N ARG A 292 -10.35 12.52 -22.21
CA ARG A 292 -11.67 12.72 -21.61
C ARG A 292 -12.72 11.81 -22.22
N ASP A 293 -12.75 11.71 -23.54
CA ASP A 293 -13.71 10.84 -24.22
C ASP A 293 -13.50 9.38 -23.83
N PHE A 294 -12.25 8.91 -23.73
CA PHE A 294 -11.96 7.52 -23.36
C PHE A 294 -12.55 7.11 -22.01
N VAL A 295 -12.44 7.97 -20.98
CA VAL A 295 -12.89 7.67 -19.61
C VAL A 295 -14.31 8.13 -19.30
N THR A 296 -14.93 8.98 -20.13
CA THR A 296 -16.31 9.44 -19.89
C THR A 296 -17.34 8.81 -20.82
N ARG A 297 -16.98 8.53 -22.08
CA ARG A 297 -17.88 8.00 -23.11
C ARG A 297 -17.37 6.72 -23.76
N GLY A 298 -16.06 6.48 -23.69
CA GLY A 298 -15.37 5.36 -24.30
C GLY A 298 -15.30 4.13 -23.41
N GLN A 299 -14.38 3.22 -23.75
CA GLN A 299 -14.32 1.90 -23.12
C GLN A 299 -13.95 1.94 -21.63
N ALA A 300 -13.31 3.02 -21.14
CA ALA A 300 -12.92 3.13 -19.75
C ALA A 300 -14.03 3.73 -18.85
N ALA A 301 -15.18 4.15 -19.39
CA ALA A 301 -16.26 4.76 -18.60
C ALA A 301 -16.77 3.90 -17.43
N GLY A 302 -16.85 2.57 -17.64
CA GLY A 302 -17.27 1.63 -16.60
C GLY A 302 -16.20 1.28 -15.56
N THR A 303 -14.95 1.71 -15.76
CA THR A 303 -13.83 1.39 -14.85
C THR A 303 -13.88 2.26 -13.59
N LEU A 304 -13.08 1.92 -12.58
CA LEU A 304 -12.97 2.73 -11.36
C LEU A 304 -12.54 4.18 -11.67
N VAL A 305 -11.64 4.39 -12.65
CA VAL A 305 -11.23 5.75 -13.06
C VAL A 305 -12.35 6.48 -13.80
N GLY A 306 -13.10 5.80 -14.68
CA GLY A 306 -14.25 6.40 -15.37
C GLY A 306 -15.34 6.84 -14.39
N LYS A 307 -15.64 6.00 -13.38
CA LYS A 307 -16.55 6.35 -12.28
C LYS A 307 -16.02 7.52 -11.43
N LEU A 308 -14.72 7.60 -11.20
CA LEU A 308 -14.10 8.74 -10.52
C LEU A 308 -14.29 10.02 -11.34
N ALA A 309 -14.00 9.98 -12.65
CA ALA A 309 -14.20 11.11 -13.56
C ALA A 309 -15.66 11.60 -13.58
N ALA A 310 -16.62 10.68 -13.61
CA ALA A 310 -18.04 11.01 -13.53
C ALA A 310 -18.41 11.66 -12.19
N THR A 311 -17.86 11.15 -11.07
CA THR A 311 -18.11 11.68 -9.72
C THR A 311 -17.51 13.08 -9.55
N MET A 312 -16.33 13.33 -10.10
CA MET A 312 -15.68 14.65 -10.02
C MET A 312 -16.38 15.70 -10.91
N GLY A 313 -17.05 15.24 -11.97
CA GLY A 313 -17.83 16.08 -12.88
C GLY A 313 -16.98 16.96 -13.81
N PRO A 314 -17.64 17.78 -14.66
CA PRO A 314 -16.95 18.53 -15.71
C PRO A 314 -15.92 19.55 -15.23
N GLN A 315 -16.13 20.13 -14.05
CA GLN A 315 -15.29 21.18 -13.46
C GLN A 315 -13.92 20.68 -12.98
N ALA A 316 -13.76 19.36 -12.83
CA ALA A 316 -12.49 18.76 -12.45
C ALA A 316 -11.53 18.59 -13.63
N TRP A 317 -11.99 18.84 -14.86
CA TRP A 317 -11.19 18.71 -16.07
C TRP A 317 -10.50 20.02 -16.42
N GLN A 318 -9.25 19.91 -16.85
CA GLN A 318 -8.45 20.96 -17.45
C GLN A 318 -8.13 20.57 -18.91
N ASP A 319 -8.02 21.56 -19.78
CA ASP A 319 -7.61 21.41 -21.18
C ASP A 319 -6.09 21.53 -21.36
#